data_AF-A0A8C5YWR7-F1
#
_entry.id   AF-A0A8C5YWR7-F1
#
_cell.length_a   1.000
_cell.length_b   1.000
_cell.length_c   1.000
_cell.angle_alpha   90.00
_cell.angle_beta   90.00
_cell.angle_gamma   90.00
#
_symmetry.space_group_name_H-M   'P 1'
#
loop_
_entity.id
_entity.type
_entity.pdbx_description
1 polymer ?
#
loop_
_entity_poly.entity_id
_entity_poly.type
_entity_poly.pdbx_seq_one_letter_code
_entity_poly.pdbx_strand_id
1 'polypeptide(L)'
;MEGSCAGFRKELVSRLLHLHFRDSKTKGECQWDAGEGRCGGGQGLLMALLFLTVSGDALQLMVEFLRIFVVEAAVRGVRQAQAEGAVLVDVDQLEKVLPQLLLDF
;
A
#
# COMPACT_ATOMS: atom_id res chain seq x y z
N MET A 1 26.53 -1.26 -12.22
CA MET A 1 26.08 -0.47 -11.05
C MET A 1 24.73 -1.03 -10.63
N GLU A 2 24.70 -2.07 -9.81
CA GLU A 2 23.47 -2.44 -9.09
C GLU A 2 23.24 -1.34 -8.05
N GLY A 3 22.44 -0.36 -8.43
CA GLY A 3 21.92 0.60 -7.47
C GLY A 3 21.10 -0.19 -6.47
N SER A 4 21.49 -0.15 -5.19
CA SER A 4 20.60 -0.50 -4.09
C SER A 4 19.35 0.35 -4.25
N CYS A 5 18.30 -0.18 -4.87
CA CYS A 5 17.13 0.63 -5.11
C CYS A 5 16.40 0.75 -3.78
N ALA A 6 16.44 1.95 -3.22
CA ALA A 6 15.66 2.28 -2.04
C ALA A 6 14.20 1.90 -2.32
N GLY A 7 13.68 0.96 -1.52
CA GLY A 7 12.32 0.45 -1.61
C GLY A 7 11.61 0.64 -0.28
N PHE A 8 10.29 0.49 -0.28
CA PHE A 8 9.52 0.59 0.94
C PHE A 8 9.74 -0.62 1.84
N ARG A 9 9.94 -0.39 3.14
CA ARG A 9 9.99 -1.49 4.11
C ARG A 9 8.61 -2.14 4.19
N LYS A 10 8.57 -3.47 4.08
CA LYS A 10 7.35 -4.29 4.17
C LYS A 10 6.51 -3.95 5.42
N GLU A 11 7.17 -3.73 6.55
CA GLU A 11 6.56 -3.31 7.81
C GLU A 11 5.86 -1.94 7.73
N LEU A 12 6.46 -0.97 7.04
CA LEU A 12 5.87 0.35 6.85
C LEU A 12 4.62 0.26 5.97
N VAL A 13 4.71 -0.48 4.85
CA VAL A 13 3.57 -0.69 3.95
C VAL A 13 2.44 -1.39 4.69
N SER A 14 2.76 -2.38 5.53
CA SER A 14 1.77 -3.05 6.38
C SER A 14 1.05 -2.05 7.28
N ARG A 15 1.78 -1.18 7.97
CA ARG A 15 1.21 -0.14 8.83
C ARG A 15 0.35 0.87 8.07
N LEU A 16 0.79 1.28 6.87
CA LEU A 16 0.02 2.16 6.00
C LEU A 16 -1.31 1.54 5.58
N LEU A 17 -1.29 0.26 5.17
CA LEU A 17 -2.51 -0.45 4.77
C LEU A 17 -3.48 -0.62 5.95
N HIS A 18 -2.97 -1.06 7.10
CA HIS A 18 -3.78 -1.24 8.32
C HIS A 18 -4.35 0.08 8.87
N LEU A 19 -3.71 1.23 8.61
CA LEU A 19 -4.25 2.53 8.98
C LEU A 19 -5.54 2.87 8.21
N HIS A 20 -5.62 2.47 6.94
CA HIS A 20 -6.73 2.81 6.05
C HIS A 20 -7.79 1.71 5.94
N PHE A 21 -7.50 0.50 6.39
CA PHE A 21 -8.50 -0.54 6.59
C PHE A 21 -9.41 -0.18 7.77
N ARG A 22 -10.43 0.64 7.51
CA ARG A 22 -11.58 0.85 8.40
C ARG A 22 -12.40 -0.44 8.43
N ASP A 23 -12.31 -1.17 9.55
CA ASP A 23 -13.04 -2.43 9.71
C ASP A 23 -14.56 -2.21 9.78
N SER A 24 -15.32 -3.08 9.11
CA SER A 24 -16.73 -3.43 9.42
C SER A 24 -17.43 -4.39 8.43
N LYS A 25 -16.81 -4.87 7.33
CA LYS A 25 -17.54 -5.78 6.39
C LYS A 25 -16.86 -7.08 5.97
N THR A 26 -15.69 -7.44 6.49
CA THR A 26 -15.05 -8.72 6.18
C THR A 26 -14.68 -9.51 7.44
N LYS A 27 -15.64 -9.68 8.35
CA LYS A 27 -15.76 -10.99 9.01
C LYS A 27 -16.23 -11.95 7.92
N GLY A 28 -15.27 -12.52 7.19
CA GLY A 28 -15.51 -13.83 6.61
C GLY A 28 -15.97 -14.69 7.77
N GLU A 29 -17.20 -15.18 7.69
CA GLU A 29 -17.64 -16.28 8.53
C GLU A 29 -16.66 -17.42 8.25
N CYS A 30 -15.63 -17.55 9.10
CA CYS A 30 -15.06 -18.86 9.32
C CYS A 30 -16.23 -19.68 9.86
N GLN A 31 -16.90 -20.36 8.95
CA GLN A 31 -17.84 -21.42 9.28
C GLN A 31 -17.05 -22.44 10.11
N TRP A 32 -17.20 -22.35 11.42
CA TRP A 32 -16.81 -23.42 12.32
C TRP A 32 -17.93 -24.45 12.26
N ASP A 33 -17.67 -25.57 11.60
CA ASP A 33 -18.55 -26.73 11.68
C ASP A 33 -18.72 -27.12 13.15
N ALA A 34 -19.98 -27.15 13.58
CA ALA A 34 -20.37 -27.48 14.93
C ALA A 34 -20.17 -28.99 15.19
N GLY A 35 -18.91 -29.36 15.40
CA GLY A 35 -18.47 -30.63 15.99
C GLY A 35 -17.81 -30.36 17.32
N GLU A 36 -18.64 -30.06 18.33
CA GLU A 36 -18.43 -30.24 19.78
C GLU A 36 -17.03 -29.94 20.38
N GLY A 37 -16.90 -28.80 21.10
CA GLY A 37 -15.68 -28.55 21.90
C GLY A 37 -15.53 -27.15 22.50
N ARG A 38 -16.43 -26.78 23.43
CA ARG A 38 -16.31 -25.77 24.50
C ARG A 38 -15.13 -24.76 24.38
N CYS A 39 -15.40 -23.55 23.86
CA CYS A 39 -14.43 -22.46 23.81
C CYS A 39 -14.30 -21.77 25.20
N GLY A 40 -13.22 -22.06 25.91
CA GLY A 40 -12.83 -21.40 27.14
C GLY A 40 -12.34 -19.97 26.87
N GLY A 41 -12.70 -19.06 27.77
CA GLY A 41 -12.42 -17.63 27.64
C GLY A 41 -10.95 -17.31 27.42
N GLY A 42 -10.71 -16.38 26.51
CA GLY A 42 -9.40 -15.77 26.29
C GLY A 42 -9.60 -14.56 25.41
N GLN A 43 -9.09 -13.42 25.85
CA GLN A 43 -9.16 -12.11 25.20
C GLN A 43 -8.37 -12.04 23.86
N GLY A 44 -8.33 -13.12 23.08
CA GLY A 44 -7.57 -13.25 21.84
C GLY A 44 -8.35 -12.87 20.57
N LEU A 45 -9.68 -12.91 20.61
CA LEU A 45 -10.50 -12.58 19.43
C LEU A 45 -10.49 -11.07 19.11
N LEU A 46 -10.28 -10.22 20.12
CA LEU A 46 -10.22 -8.76 19.96
C LEU A 46 -8.88 -8.29 19.35
N MET A 47 -7.80 -9.05 19.55
CA MET A 47 -6.50 -8.82 18.90
C MET A 47 -6.40 -9.45 17.51
N ALA A 48 -7.10 -10.57 17.27
CA ALA A 48 -7.17 -11.20 15.95
C ALA A 48 -7.92 -10.33 14.92
N LEU A 49 -8.87 -9.49 15.36
CA LEU A 49 -9.59 -8.53 14.53
C LEU A 49 -8.85 -7.20 14.30
N LEU A 50 -7.80 -6.87 15.07
CA LEU A 50 -7.02 -5.64 14.85
C LEU A 50 -6.02 -5.76 13.69
N PHE A 51 -5.84 -6.97 13.16
CA PHE A 51 -4.96 -7.30 12.04
C PHE A 51 -5.79 -7.86 10.89
N LEU A 52 -6.20 -7.00 9.96
CA LEU A 52 -6.62 -7.46 8.63
C LEU A 52 -5.37 -8.04 7.95
N THR A 53 -5.12 -9.33 8.11
CA THR A 53 -3.84 -9.94 7.70
C THR A 53 -3.70 -9.89 6.19
N VAL A 54 -2.93 -8.93 5.68
CA VAL A 54 -2.47 -8.91 4.28
C VAL A 54 -1.48 -10.07 4.11
N SER A 55 -1.70 -10.92 3.10
CA SER A 55 -0.78 -12.03 2.84
C SER A 55 0.64 -11.51 2.55
N GLY A 56 1.65 -12.32 2.89
CA GLY A 56 3.04 -11.94 2.69
C GLY A 56 3.35 -11.52 1.24
N ASP A 57 2.76 -12.21 0.27
CA ASP A 57 2.95 -11.96 -1.15
C ASP A 57 2.19 -10.72 -1.62
N ALA A 58 0.93 -10.54 -1.19
CA ALA A 58 0.18 -9.33 -1.49
C ALA A 58 0.90 -8.09 -0.93
N LEU A 59 1.43 -8.19 0.29
CA LEU A 59 2.20 -7.10 0.89
C LEU A 59 3.49 -6.80 0.12
N GLN A 60 4.14 -7.83 -0.45
CA GLN A 60 5.30 -7.65 -1.32
C GLN A 60 4.92 -6.96 -2.63
N LEU A 61 3.79 -7.33 -3.24
CA LEU A 61 3.26 -6.65 -4.42
C LEU A 61 2.92 -5.18 -4.11
N MET A 62 2.34 -4.88 -2.95
CA MET A 62 2.05 -3.50 -2.53
C MET A 62 3.33 -2.67 -2.33
N VAL A 63 4.42 -3.28 -1.86
CA VAL A 63 5.73 -2.61 -1.77
C VAL A 63 6.20 -2.17 -3.16
N GLU A 64 6.18 -3.08 -4.14
CA GLU A 64 6.60 -2.74 -5.50
C GLU A 64 5.63 -1.78 -6.19
N PHE A 65 4.32 -1.92 -5.96
CA PHE A 65 3.31 -1.01 -6.46
C PHE A 65 3.56 0.44 -6.00
N LEU A 66 3.74 0.65 -4.69
CA LEU A 66 4.03 1.97 -4.14
C LEU A 66 5.35 2.54 -4.68
N ARG A 67 6.35 1.68 -4.88
CA ARG A 67 7.62 2.08 -5.47
C ARG A 67 7.44 2.53 -6.93
N ILE A 68 6.71 1.78 -7.74
CA ILE A 68 6.43 2.13 -9.14
C ILE A 68 5.64 3.44 -9.18
N PHE A 69 4.62 3.60 -8.35
CA PHE A 69 3.84 4.84 -8.27
C PHE A 69 4.72 6.09 -8.03
N VAL A 70 5.64 6.02 -7.06
CA VAL A 70 6.55 7.14 -6.75
C VAL A 70 7.57 7.38 -7.86
N VAL A 71 8.13 6.33 -8.44
CA VAL A 71 9.07 6.45 -9.56
C VAL A 71 8.39 7.04 -10.79
N GLU A 72 7.17 6.61 -11.09
CA GLU A 72 6.40 7.10 -12.23
C GLU A 72 6.06 8.58 -12.07
N ALA A 73 5.66 9.00 -10.85
CA ALA A 73 5.45 10.40 -10.51
C ALA A 73 6.71 11.25 -10.76
N ALA A 74 7.87 10.77 -10.29
CA ALA A 74 9.14 11.46 -10.46
C ALA A 74 9.56 11.56 -11.94
N VAL A 75 9.46 10.47 -12.70
CA VAL A 75 9.84 10.43 -14.12
C VAL A 75 8.95 11.36 -14.94
N ARG A 76 7.63 11.38 -14.68
CA ARG A 76 6.70 12.29 -15.36
C ARG A 76 6.97 13.75 -14.99
N GLY A 77 7.25 14.04 -13.72
CA GLY A 77 7.66 15.37 -13.28
C GLY A 77 8.92 15.86 -13.99
N VAL A 78 9.94 15.00 -14.14
CA VAL A 78 11.16 15.31 -14.91
C VAL A 78 10.85 15.60 -16.37
N ARG A 79 10.04 14.76 -17.02
CA ARG A 79 9.66 14.98 -18.43
C ARG A 79 8.89 16.28 -18.62
N GLN A 80 8.02 16.63 -17.68
CA GLN A 80 7.28 17.89 -17.73
C GLN A 80 8.19 19.11 -17.53
N ALA A 81 9.14 19.04 -16.60
CA ALA A 81 10.15 20.08 -16.43
C ALA A 81 11.03 20.26 -17.68
N GLN A 82 11.44 19.16 -18.31
CA GLN A 82 12.20 19.20 -19.56
C GLN A 82 11.39 19.83 -20.70
N ALA A 83 10.11 19.51 -20.82
CA ALA A 83 9.22 20.10 -21.83
C ALA A 83 9.03 21.61 -21.63
N GLU A 84 9.12 22.08 -20.39
CA GLU A 84 9.02 23.50 -20.02
C GLU A 84 10.38 24.22 -19.98
N GLY A 85 11.48 23.51 -20.27
CA GLY A 85 12.84 24.08 -20.23
C GLY A 85 13.34 24.38 -18.80
N ALA A 86 12.72 23.80 -17.77
CA ALA A 86 13.11 23.95 -16.38
C ALA A 86 14.29 23.02 -16.03
N VAL A 87 15.19 23.51 -15.18
CA VAL A 87 16.39 22.77 -14.75
C VAL A 87 16.08 21.81 -13.59
N LEU A 88 15.04 22.12 -12.81
CA LEU A 88 14.60 21.34 -11.66
C LEU A 88 13.09 21.08 -11.76
N VAL A 89 12.62 19.99 -11.19
CA VAL A 89 11.20 19.68 -11.06
C VAL A 89 10.65 20.47 -9.89
N ASP A 90 9.73 21.40 -10.16
CA ASP A 90 8.95 22.11 -9.15
C ASP A 90 7.55 21.49 -9.03
N VAL A 91 6.78 21.96 -8.04
CA VAL A 91 5.41 21.53 -7.78
C VAL A 91 4.51 21.78 -9.01
N ASP A 92 4.72 22.89 -9.72
CA ASP A 92 3.97 23.26 -10.92
C ASP A 92 3.99 22.16 -12.00
N GLN A 93 5.13 21.50 -12.19
CA GLN A 93 5.26 20.42 -13.17
C GLN A 93 4.61 19.14 -12.66
N LEU A 94 4.73 18.85 -11.37
CA LEU A 94 4.11 17.67 -10.77
C LEU A 94 2.58 17.76 -10.82
N GLU A 95 2.01 18.94 -10.54
CA GLU A 95 0.56 19.18 -10.60
C GLU A 95 -0.01 18.95 -12.01
N LYS A 96 0.75 19.27 -13.06
CA LYS A 96 0.32 19.03 -14.45
C LYS A 96 0.25 17.56 -14.81
N VAL A 97 1.14 16.73 -14.27
CA VAL A 97 1.18 15.29 -14.56
C VAL A 97 0.31 14.47 -13.61
N LEU A 98 -0.07 15.04 -12.46
CA LEU A 98 -0.83 14.37 -11.40
C LEU A 98 -2.19 13.81 -11.87
N PRO A 99 -3.01 14.53 -12.67
CA PRO A 99 -4.30 13.99 -13.12
C PRO A 99 -4.16 12.69 -13.89
N GLN A 100 -3.24 12.62 -14.86
CA GLN A 100 -3.02 11.41 -15.64
C GLN A 100 -2.34 10.33 -14.79
N LEU A 101 -1.41 10.70 -13.91
CA LEU A 101 -0.80 9.74 -12.98
C LEU A 101 -1.87 9.03 -12.13
N LEU A 102 -2.87 9.75 -11.61
CA LEU A 102 -3.95 9.16 -10.82
C LEU A 102 -4.96 8.36 -11.65
N LEU A 103 -5.00 8.52 -12.97
CA LEU A 103 -5.87 7.72 -13.86
C LEU A 103 -5.22 6.40 -14.28
N ASP A 104 -3.89 6.31 -14.23
CA ASP A 104 -3.15 5.12 -14.62
C ASP A 104 -3.07 4.06 -13.50
N PHE A 105 -3.48 4.42 -12.28
CA PHE A 105 -3.46 3.58 -11.08
C PHE A 105 -4.84 3.53 -10.42
#